data_AF-A0A356X6K9-F1
#
_entry.id   AF-A0A356X6K9-F1
#
_cell.length_a   1.000
_cell.length_b   1.000
_cell.length_c   1.000
_cell.angle_alpha   90.00
_cell.angle_beta   90.00
_cell.angle_gamma   90.00
#
_symmetry.space_group_name_H-M   'P 1'
#
loop_
_entity.id
_entity.type
_entity.pdbx_description
1 polymer ?
#
loop_
_entity_poly.entity_id
_entity_poly.type
_entity_poly.pdbx_seq_one_letter_code
_entity_poly.pdbx_strand_id
1 'polypeptide(L)'
;LWVVPLANTDLTGKPVLGDMIGSSADEVVFSTENGRVYVLAADGTTAMQASTGGLTPIGGPQLYDWYGNGSNIIFLAAGSQIFAWD
;
A
#
# COMPACT_ATOMS: atom_id res chain seq x y z
N LEU A 1 -12.40 -10.23 -12.07
CA LEU A 1 -12.06 -11.15 -10.95
C LEU A 1 -10.64 -11.63 -11.18
N TRP A 2 -9.75 -11.35 -10.23
CA TRP A 2 -8.31 -11.63 -10.34
C TRP A 2 -7.78 -12.11 -8.99
N VAL A 3 -6.60 -12.74 -9.02
CA VAL A 3 -5.83 -13.13 -7.83
C VAL A 3 -4.39 -12.69 -8.06
N VAL A 4 -3.82 -11.94 -7.11
CA VAL A 4 -2.40 -11.58 -7.12
C VAL A 4 -1.66 -12.48 -6.12
N PRO A 5 -0.89 -13.47 -6.60
CA PRO A 5 -0.12 -14.32 -5.71
C PRO A 5 1.10 -13.56 -5.17
N LEU A 6 1.37 -13.72 -3.87
CA LEU A 6 2.62 -13.25 -3.26
C LEU A 6 3.67 -14.36 -3.32
N ALA A 7 4.89 -14.01 -3.73
CA ALA A 7 5.99 -14.96 -3.79
C ALA A 7 6.78 -14.92 -2.47
N ASN A 8 6.74 -16.01 -1.71
CA ASN A 8 7.54 -16.24 -0.49
C ASN A 8 7.38 -15.14 0.58
N THR A 9 6.19 -14.58 0.73
CA THR A 9 5.86 -13.60 1.78
C THR A 9 4.36 -13.58 1.99
N ASP A 10 3.92 -13.23 3.19
CA ASP A 10 2.50 -13.02 3.50
C ASP A 10 2.14 -11.54 3.64
N LEU A 11 0.84 -11.26 3.73
CA LEU A 11 0.30 -9.94 4.05
C LEU A 11 0.50 -9.64 5.53
N THR A 12 0.85 -8.39 5.87
CA THR A 12 1.00 -7.98 7.28
C THR A 12 -0.28 -7.43 7.90
N GLY A 13 -1.31 -7.19 7.09
CA GLY A 13 -2.55 -6.57 7.53
C GLY A 13 -3.61 -6.52 6.44
N LYS A 14 -4.75 -5.93 6.79
CA LYS A 14 -5.85 -5.75 5.84
C LYS A 14 -5.44 -4.74 4.75
N PRO A 15 -5.77 -4.99 3.48
CA PRO A 15 -5.64 -3.97 2.44
C PRO A 15 -6.57 -2.79 2.72
N VAL A 16 -6.22 -1.63 2.18
CA VAL A 16 -7.07 -0.43 2.16
C VAL A 16 -7.34 -0.02 0.71
N LEU A 17 -8.40 0.75 0.51
CA LEU A 17 -8.83 1.25 -0.80
C LEU A 17 -8.78 2.77 -0.81
N GLY A 18 -8.31 3.36 -1.90
CA GLY A 18 -8.44 4.78 -2.16
C GLY A 18 -7.78 5.18 -3.48
N ASP A 19 -8.15 6.35 -3.98
CA ASP A 19 -7.52 6.96 -5.15
C ASP A 19 -6.08 7.38 -4.81
N MET A 20 -5.12 6.68 -5.43
CA MET A 20 -3.68 6.88 -5.28
C MET A 20 -3.03 7.40 -6.55
N ILE A 21 -3.67 7.26 -7.71
CA ILE A 21 -3.08 7.65 -9.00
C ILE A 21 -3.92 8.69 -9.77
N GLY A 22 -4.90 9.31 -9.11
CA GLY A 22 -5.76 10.34 -9.70
C GLY A 22 -6.77 9.75 -10.69
N SER A 23 -7.26 8.55 -10.40
CA SER A 23 -8.16 7.77 -11.22
C SER A 23 -9.58 7.81 -10.66
N SER A 24 -10.59 7.51 -11.49
CA SER A 24 -11.98 7.43 -11.00
C SER A 24 -12.27 6.16 -10.19
N ALA A 25 -11.32 5.23 -10.12
CA ALA A 25 -11.44 3.97 -9.40
C ALA A 25 -10.37 3.90 -8.32
N ASP A 26 -10.76 3.43 -7.14
CA ASP A 26 -9.84 3.23 -6.02
C ASP A 26 -8.83 2.11 -6.33
N GLU A 27 -7.57 2.34 -5.95
CA GLU A 27 -6.54 1.33 -5.91
C GLU A 27 -6.59 0.49 -4.62
N VAL A 28 -6.10 -0.74 -4.70
CA VAL A 28 -5.91 -1.63 -3.55
C VAL A 28 -4.48 -1.46 -3.02
N VAL A 29 -4.35 -1.01 -1.78
CA VAL A 29 -3.05 -0.81 -1.12
C VAL A 29 -2.85 -1.84 -0.03
N PHE A 30 -1.72 -2.56 -0.06
CA PHE A 30 -1.37 -3.54 0.96
C PHE A 30 0.14 -3.66 1.14
N SER A 31 0.55 -4.34 2.21
CA SER A 31 1.96 -4.56 2.55
C SER A 31 2.26 -6.00 2.90
N THR A 32 3.50 -6.41 2.69
CA THR A 32 3.99 -7.77 2.87
C THR A 32 5.07 -7.86 3.93
N GLU A 33 5.24 -9.04 4.54
CA GLU A 33 6.19 -9.27 5.64
C GLU A 33 7.64 -8.92 5.28
N ASN A 34 8.02 -9.08 4.00
CA ASN A 34 9.34 -8.72 3.49
C ASN A 34 9.52 -7.21 3.20
N GLY A 35 8.58 -6.37 3.64
CA GLY A 35 8.72 -4.91 3.57
C GLY A 35 8.34 -4.28 2.23
N ARG A 36 7.63 -5.00 1.36
CA ARG A 36 7.08 -4.41 0.14
C ARG A 36 5.69 -3.83 0.40
N VAL A 37 5.41 -2.71 -0.23
CA VAL A 37 4.09 -2.06 -0.24
C VAL A 37 3.65 -1.96 -1.68
N TYR A 38 2.44 -2.41 -1.96
CA TYR A 38 1.87 -2.47 -3.31
C TYR A 38 0.64 -1.60 -3.39
N VAL A 39 0.51 -0.92 -4.52
CA VAL A 39 -0.71 -0.24 -4.97
C VAL A 39 -1.13 -0.91 -6.26
N LEU A 40 -2.28 -1.59 -6.24
CA LEU A 40 -2.85 -2.26 -7.40
C LEU A 40 -4.02 -1.45 -7.95
N ALA A 41 -4.07 -1.27 -9.27
CA ALA A 41 -5.26 -0.81 -9.95
C ALA A 41 -6.43 -1.79 -9.77
N ALA A 42 -7.65 -1.33 -10.06
CA ALA A 42 -8.87 -2.14 -9.92
C ALA A 42 -8.87 -3.44 -10.75
N ASP A 43 -8.04 -3.53 -11.79
CA ASP A 43 -7.86 -4.71 -12.63
C ASP A 43 -6.77 -5.69 -12.12
N GLY A 44 -6.10 -5.36 -11.01
CA GLY A 44 -5.06 -6.16 -10.38
C GLY A 44 -3.64 -5.87 -10.89
N THR A 45 -3.47 -4.95 -11.84
CA THR A 45 -2.15 -4.51 -12.28
C THR A 45 -1.48 -3.66 -11.21
N THR A 46 -0.15 -3.75 -11.08
CA THR A 46 0.58 -2.94 -10.12
C THR A 46 0.79 -1.53 -10.67
N ALA A 47 0.16 -0.54 -10.03
CA ALA A 47 0.29 0.87 -10.37
C ALA A 47 1.54 1.49 -9.73
N MET A 48 1.81 1.15 -8.46
CA MET A 48 2.98 1.62 -7.71
C MET A 48 3.51 0.55 -6.75
N GLN A 49 4.82 0.62 -6.44
CA GLN A 49 5.43 -0.12 -5.34
C GLN A 49 6.32 0.81 -4.50
N ALA A 50 6.32 0.57 -3.20
CA ALA A 50 7.25 1.17 -2.25
C ALA A 50 7.89 0.10 -1.36
N SER A 51 8.88 0.51 -0.56
CA SER A 51 9.65 -0.40 0.29
C SER A 51 9.96 0.25 1.63
N THR A 52 9.80 -0.52 2.71
CA THR A 52 10.23 -0.17 4.07
C THR A 52 11.72 -0.46 4.30
N GLY A 53 12.49 -0.69 3.24
CA GLY A 53 13.89 -1.13 3.34
C GLY A 53 14.05 -2.56 3.87
N GLY A 54 13.01 -3.38 3.75
CA GLY A 54 12.97 -4.75 4.26
C GLY A 54 12.52 -4.88 5.72
N LEU A 55 12.18 -3.78 6.40
CA LEU A 55 11.57 -3.84 7.73
C LEU A 55 10.16 -4.42 7.63
N THR A 56 9.83 -5.39 8.47
CA THR A 56 8.49 -5.99 8.49
C THR A 56 7.45 -4.95 8.92
N PRO A 57 6.44 -4.67 8.06
CA PRO A 57 5.33 -3.80 8.41
C PRO A 57 4.51 -4.30 9.59
N ILE A 58 3.98 -3.38 10.37
CA ILE A 58 3.18 -3.66 11.57
C ILE A 58 1.73 -3.27 11.25
N GLY A 59 0.90 -4.27 11.00
CA GLY A 59 -0.49 -4.07 10.59
C GLY A 59 -0.62 -3.73 9.10
N GLY A 60 -1.69 -3.02 8.77
CA GLY A 60 -2.00 -2.60 7.40
C GLY A 60 -1.70 -1.12 7.14
N PRO A 61 -1.55 -0.73 5.87
CA PRO A 61 -1.39 0.68 5.49
C PRO A 61 -2.60 1.52 5.88
N GLN A 62 -2.40 2.83 5.95
CA GLN A 62 -3.45 3.84 6.12
C GLN A 62 -3.32 4.89 5.01
N LEU A 63 -4.46 5.40 4.55
CA LEU A 63 -4.51 6.48 3.55
C LEU A 63 -4.93 7.77 4.22
N TYR A 64 -4.31 8.89 3.84
CA TYR A 64 -4.65 10.20 4.38
C TYR A 64 -4.39 11.30 3.36
N ASP A 65 -5.38 12.16 3.13
CA ASP A 65 -5.20 13.41 2.38
C ASP A 65 -4.46 14.43 3.25
N TRP A 66 -3.13 14.33 3.25
CA TRP A 66 -2.28 15.19 4.06
C TRP A 66 -2.29 16.65 3.60
N TYR A 67 -2.51 16.88 2.31
CA TYR A 67 -2.41 18.19 1.70
C TYR A 67 -3.77 18.90 1.55
N GLY A 68 -4.87 18.21 1.83
CA GLY A 68 -6.23 18.75 1.70
C GLY A 68 -6.64 18.99 0.25
N ASN A 69 -6.05 18.26 -0.70
CA ASN A 69 -6.27 18.43 -2.14
C ASN A 69 -7.01 17.26 -2.79
N GLY A 70 -7.45 16.28 -1.98
CA GLY A 70 -8.10 15.06 -2.44
C GLY A 70 -7.15 13.93 -2.85
N SER A 71 -5.83 14.15 -2.84
CA SER A 71 -4.82 13.11 -3.10
C SER A 71 -4.34 12.49 -1.79
N ASN A 72 -4.40 11.17 -1.69
CA ASN A 72 -4.01 10.44 -0.50
C ASN A 72 -2.52 10.13 -0.51
N ILE A 73 -1.90 10.14 0.67
CA ILE A 73 -0.60 9.51 0.92
C ILE A 73 -0.76 8.21 1.71
N ILE A 74 0.22 7.32 1.62
CA ILE A 74 0.25 6.04 2.34
C ILE A 74 1.08 6.18 3.61
N PHE A 75 0.50 5.86 4.78
CA PHE A 75 1.21 5.63 6.04
C PHE A 75 1.38 4.15 6.35
N LEU A 76 2.57 3.77 6.83
CA LEU A 76 2.82 2.41 7.29
C LEU A 76 3.90 2.38 8.38
N ALA A 77 3.57 1.78 9.53
CA ALA A 77 4.57 1.44 10.52
C ALA A 77 5.34 0.18 10.10
N ALA A 78 6.66 0.16 10.26
CA ALA A 78 7.47 -1.04 10.07
C ALA A 78 8.70 -1.02 10.98
N GLY A 79 8.93 -2.11 11.71
CA GLY A 79 9.98 -2.15 12.74
C GLY A 79 9.87 -0.98 13.73
N SER A 80 10.89 -0.12 13.77
CA SER A 80 10.96 1.07 14.62
C SER A 80 10.67 2.38 13.88
N GLN A 81 10.10 2.33 12.67
CA GLN A 81 9.93 3.47 11.78
C GLN A 81 8.48 3.64 11.32
N ILE A 82 8.10 4.87 10.98
CA ILE A 82 6.88 5.20 10.26
C ILE A 82 7.29 5.70 8.88
N PHE A 83 6.72 5.10 7.84
CA PHE A 83 6.92 5.46 6.46
C PHE A 83 5.73 6.23 5.92
N ALA A 84 6.00 7.16 5.00
CA ALA A 84 5.02 7.92 4.24
C ALA A 84 5.45 7.99 2.77
N TRP A 85 4.53 7.72 1.84
CA TRP A 85 4.73 7.86 0.40
C TRP A 85 3.56 8.59 -0.24
N ASP A 86 3.88 9.47 -1.20
CA ASP A 86 2.93 10.08 -2.15
C ASP A 86 2.71 9.10 -3.31
#